data_AF-A0A2C9L5J1-F1
#
_entry.id   AF-A0A2C9L5J1-F1
#
_cell.length_a   1.000
_cell.length_b   1.000
_cell.length_c   1.000
_cell.angle_alpha   90.00
_cell.angle_beta   90.00
_cell.angle_gamma   90.00
#
_symmetry.space_group_name_H-M   'P 1'
#
loop_
_entity.id
_entity.type
_entity.pdbx_description
1 polymer ?
#
loop_
_entity_poly.entity_id
_entity_poly.type
_entity_poly.pdbx_seq_one_letter_code
_entity_poly.pdbx_strand_id
1 'polypeptide(L)'
;MEAIMKDQFKASLYYWTKLNHLIGTSLLAQYVLEQNMENEYLTNRKEKYKKYMCIYQKAASDILTSCYKKNWEWTWYLLVKDIPEWNESCITKAMKMENKMFLQQQPCTEVNSVIWSNYLGEDLDIMMLSNFYGIKQALLSPKARCRMDM
;
A
#
# COMPACT_ATOMS: atom_id res chain seq x y z
N MET A 1 -12.14 7.28 7.59
CA MET A 1 -11.14 7.98 8.42
C MET A 1 -11.76 8.64 9.65
N GLU A 2 -12.92 9.31 9.51
CA GLU A 2 -13.58 10.02 10.62
C GLU A 2 -13.84 9.16 11.87
N ALA A 3 -14.20 7.89 11.69
CA ALA A 3 -14.39 6.95 12.79
C ALA A 3 -13.08 6.60 13.54
N ILE A 4 -11.93 6.61 12.87
CA ILE A 4 -10.61 6.37 13.50
C ILE A 4 -10.23 7.59 14.35
N MET A 5 -10.48 8.80 13.85
CA MET A 5 -10.22 10.04 14.59
C MET A 5 -11.08 10.19 15.85
N LYS A 6 -12.28 9.58 15.87
CA LYS A 6 -13.20 9.59 17.02
C LYS A 6 -13.05 8.36 17.94
N ASP A 7 -11.97 7.58 17.82
CA ASP A 7 -11.74 6.33 18.58
C ASP A 7 -12.81 5.23 18.42
N GLN A 8 -13.63 5.32 17.37
CA GLN A 8 -14.71 4.40 17.05
C GLN A 8 -14.22 3.24 16.17
N PHE A 9 -13.23 2.49 16.67
CA PHE A 9 -12.52 1.50 15.85
C PHE A 9 -13.41 0.37 15.30
N LYS A 10 -14.40 -0.11 16.07
CA LYS A 10 -15.35 -1.12 15.58
C LYS A 10 -16.17 -0.62 14.38
N ALA A 11 -16.62 0.64 14.45
CA ALA A 11 -17.31 1.28 13.34
C ALA A 11 -16.37 1.47 12.15
N SER A 12 -15.10 1.82 12.39
CA SER A 12 -14.11 1.95 11.32
C SER A 12 -13.88 0.64 10.56
N LEU A 13 -13.85 -0.50 11.25
CA LEU A 13 -13.74 -1.82 10.62
C LEU A 13 -15.00 -2.17 9.82
N TYR A 14 -16.19 -1.84 10.32
CA TYR A 14 -17.44 -2.04 9.58
C TYR A 14 -17.45 -1.22 8.28
N TYR A 15 -17.15 0.08 8.35
CA TYR A 15 -17.10 0.94 7.18
C TYR A 15 -16.03 0.49 6.18
N TRP A 16 -14.89 0.01 6.68
CA TRP A 16 -13.83 -0.52 5.83
C TRP A 16 -14.31 -1.65 4.92
N THR A 17 -15.14 -2.58 5.41
CA THR A 17 -15.70 -3.68 4.58
C THR A 17 -16.60 -3.21 3.44
N LYS A 18 -17.01 -1.94 3.42
CA LYS A 18 -17.86 -1.35 2.38
C LYS A 18 -17.07 -0.56 1.34
N LEU A 19 -15.76 -0.44 1.49
CA LEU A 19 -14.91 0.33 0.58
C LEU A 19 -14.45 -0.51 -0.62
N ASN A 20 -14.22 0.16 -1.75
CA ASN A 20 -13.76 -0.47 -2.99
C ASN A 20 -12.25 -0.82 -2.94
N HIS A 21 -11.45 -0.04 -2.21
CA HIS A 21 -9.99 -0.15 -2.16
C HIS A 21 -9.51 -0.68 -0.81
N LEU A 22 -9.83 -1.94 -0.50
CA LEU A 22 -9.60 -2.54 0.83
C LEU A 22 -8.12 -2.54 1.25
N ILE A 23 -7.19 -2.86 0.34
CA ILE A 23 -5.76 -2.94 0.65
C ILE A 23 -5.22 -1.57 1.02
N GLY A 24 -5.39 -0.59 0.13
CA GLY A 24 -4.89 0.76 0.36
C GLY A 24 -5.56 1.45 1.56
N THR A 25 -6.85 1.22 1.77
CA THR A 25 -7.57 1.84 2.89
C THR A 25 -7.13 1.26 4.23
N SER A 26 -6.77 -0.03 4.28
CA SER A 26 -6.12 -0.64 5.44
C SER A 26 -4.74 -0.03 5.72
N LEU A 27 -3.92 0.17 4.69
CA LEU A 27 -2.61 0.82 4.84
C LEU A 27 -2.73 2.24 5.37
N LEU A 28 -3.68 2.99 4.82
CA LEU A 28 -3.94 4.36 5.25
C LEU A 28 -4.46 4.40 6.69
N ALA A 29 -5.35 3.48 7.07
CA ALA A 29 -5.82 3.34 8.45
C ALA A 29 -4.67 3.03 9.42
N GLN A 30 -3.76 2.14 9.03
CA GLN A 30 -2.56 1.82 9.80
C GLN A 30 -1.69 3.07 10.01
N TYR A 31 -1.40 3.82 8.94
CA TYR A 31 -0.58 5.02 9.01
C TYR A 31 -1.19 6.11 9.89
N VAL A 32 -2.50 6.36 9.78
CA VAL A 32 -3.21 7.33 10.64
C VAL A 32 -3.12 6.92 12.11
N LEU A 33 -3.23 5.63 12.41
CA LEU A 33 -3.10 5.12 13.78
C LEU A 33 -1.67 5.28 14.33
N GLU A 34 -0.66 5.08 13.48
CA GLU A 34 0.74 5.27 13.82
C GLU A 34 1.03 6.73 14.17
N GLN A 35 0.59 7.67 13.34
CA GLN A 35 0.70 9.11 13.59
C GLN A 35 -0.05 9.54 14.87
N ASN A 36 -1.24 8.97 15.12
CA ASN A 36 -1.97 9.23 16.36
C ASN A 36 -1.27 8.64 17.59
N MET A 37 -0.57 7.51 17.45
CA MET A 37 0.15 6.86 18.54
C MET A 37 1.40 7.65 18.94
N GLU A 38 2.11 8.25 17.98
CA GLU A 38 3.29 9.11 18.25
C GLU A 38 2.91 10.32 19.11
N ASN A 39 1.73 10.89 18.87
CA ASN A 39 1.23 12.08 19.57
C ASN A 39 0.47 11.76 20.86
N GLU A 40 0.21 10.47 21.16
CA GLU A 40 -0.57 10.07 22.33
C GLU A 40 0.32 9.89 23.57
N TYR A 41 -0.15 10.31 24.75
CA TYR A 41 0.61 10.17 26.00
C TYR A 41 0.07 9.03 26.88
N LEU A 42 -1.20 8.66 26.69
CA LEU A 42 -1.86 7.65 27.51
C LEU A 42 -1.52 6.22 27.05
N THR A 43 -0.88 5.45 27.92
CA THR A 43 -0.46 4.06 27.66
C THR A 43 -1.62 3.16 27.23
N ASN A 44 -2.77 3.25 27.90
CA ASN A 44 -3.96 2.45 27.56
C ASN A 44 -4.48 2.74 26.13
N ARG A 45 -4.39 3.99 25.67
CA ARG A 45 -4.79 4.37 24.31
C ARG A 45 -3.77 3.91 23.28
N LYS A 46 -2.48 4.03 23.60
CA LYS A 46 -1.40 3.46 22.77
C LYS A 46 -1.57 1.96 22.54
N GLU A 47 -1.89 1.19 23.57
CA GLU A 47 -2.15 -0.25 23.42
C GLU A 47 -3.35 -0.51 22.50
N LYS A 48 -4.41 0.28 22.64
CA LYS A 48 -5.59 0.18 21.77
C LYS A 48 -5.22 0.49 20.31
N TYR A 49 -4.45 1.55 20.06
CA TYR A 49 -3.99 1.88 18.71
C TYR A 49 -3.10 0.78 18.13
N LYS A 50 -2.13 0.28 18.89
CA LYS A 50 -1.28 -0.85 18.48
C LYS A 50 -2.10 -2.07 18.06
N LYS A 51 -3.14 -2.40 18.84
CA LYS A 51 -4.05 -3.51 18.52
C LYS A 51 -4.74 -3.31 17.17
N TYR A 52 -5.35 -2.15 16.94
CA TYR A 52 -6.06 -1.90 15.68
C TYR A 52 -5.11 -1.70 14.49
N MET A 53 -3.94 -1.14 14.72
CA MET A 53 -2.87 -1.03 13.73
C MET A 53 -2.46 -2.42 13.23
N CYS A 54 -2.25 -3.37 14.15
CA CYS A 54 -1.97 -4.77 13.80
C CYS A 54 -3.12 -5.42 13.02
N ILE A 55 -4.38 -5.14 13.38
CA ILE A 55 -5.55 -5.65 12.64
C ILE A 55 -5.55 -5.13 11.20
N TYR A 56 -5.37 -3.83 10.99
CA TYR A 56 -5.35 -3.24 9.64
C TYR A 56 -4.16 -3.73 8.81
N GLN A 57 -2.98 -3.81 9.43
CA GLN A 57 -1.78 -4.35 8.79
C GLN A 57 -1.98 -5.81 8.35
N LYS A 58 -2.54 -6.63 9.24
CA LYS A 58 -2.84 -8.03 8.93
C LYS A 58 -3.90 -8.13 7.83
N ALA A 59 -4.96 -7.32 7.89
CA ALA A 59 -5.98 -7.29 6.85
C ALA A 59 -5.41 -6.91 5.48
N ALA A 60 -4.54 -5.90 5.40
CA ALA A 60 -3.87 -5.54 4.14
C ALA A 60 -3.06 -6.71 3.57
N SER A 61 -2.29 -7.37 4.44
CA SER A 61 -1.44 -8.52 4.08
C SER A 61 -2.24 -9.73 3.61
N ASP A 62 -3.26 -10.11 4.37
CA ASP A 62 -4.08 -11.29 4.10
C ASP A 62 -4.88 -11.11 2.80
N ILE A 63 -5.43 -9.90 2.57
CA ILE A 63 -6.14 -9.59 1.33
C ILE A 63 -5.17 -9.60 0.15
N LEU A 64 -4.00 -8.97 0.27
CA LEU A 64 -3.03 -8.93 -0.82
C LEU A 64 -2.59 -10.35 -1.20
N THR A 65 -2.26 -11.16 -0.20
CA THR A 65 -1.86 -12.56 -0.38
C THR A 65 -2.98 -13.38 -1.02
N SER A 66 -4.23 -13.19 -0.57
CA SER A 66 -5.39 -13.88 -1.13
C SER A 66 -5.67 -13.48 -2.59
N CYS A 67 -5.59 -12.19 -2.91
CA CYS A 67 -5.75 -11.69 -4.27
C CYS A 67 -4.66 -12.28 -5.18
N TYR A 68 -3.40 -12.22 -4.73
CA TYR A 68 -2.26 -12.69 -5.50
C TYR A 68 -2.34 -14.19 -5.80
N LYS A 69 -2.69 -15.01 -4.79
CA LYS A 69 -2.91 -16.46 -4.98
C LYS A 69 -4.00 -16.78 -5.99
N LYS A 70 -5.04 -15.94 -6.08
CA LYS A 70 -6.16 -16.14 -7.00
C LYS A 70 -5.83 -15.67 -8.41
N ASN A 71 -5.23 -14.48 -8.53
CA ASN A 71 -4.81 -13.91 -9.79
C ASN A 71 -3.69 -12.88 -9.56
N TRP A 72 -2.46 -13.29 -9.87
CA TRP A 72 -1.27 -12.48 -9.62
C TRP A 72 -1.23 -11.25 -10.54
N GLU A 73 -1.58 -11.38 -11.82
CA GLU A 73 -1.58 -10.29 -12.82
C GLU A 73 -2.51 -9.15 -12.40
N TRP A 74 -3.76 -9.48 -12.05
CA TRP A 74 -4.72 -8.49 -11.58
C TRP A 74 -4.30 -7.89 -10.24
N THR A 75 -3.62 -8.65 -9.39
CA THR A 75 -3.11 -8.13 -8.13
C THR A 75 -1.98 -7.12 -8.36
N TRP A 76 -1.09 -7.39 -9.30
CA TRP A 76 -0.08 -6.42 -9.71
C TRP A 76 -0.74 -5.16 -10.26
N TYR A 77 -1.72 -5.31 -11.16
CA TYR A 77 -2.49 -4.18 -11.68
C TYR A 77 -3.13 -3.35 -10.55
N LEU A 78 -3.71 -3.98 -9.52
CA LEU A 78 -4.30 -3.29 -8.36
C LEU A 78 -3.25 -2.56 -7.51
N LEU A 79 -2.05 -3.10 -7.38
CA LEU A 79 -0.95 -2.50 -6.63
C LEU A 79 -0.40 -1.23 -7.31
N VAL A 80 -0.32 -1.28 -8.64
CA VAL A 80 0.29 -0.23 -9.47
C VAL A 80 -0.68 0.83 -9.97
N LYS A 81 -1.98 0.52 -10.03
CA LYS A 81 -3.01 1.44 -10.50
C LYS A 81 -3.23 2.56 -9.48
N ASP A 82 -3.28 3.79 -9.97
CA ASP A 82 -3.67 4.93 -9.16
C ASP A 82 -5.11 4.82 -8.67
N ILE A 83 -5.28 5.05 -7.38
CA ILE A 83 -6.60 5.16 -6.76
C ILE A 83 -7.08 6.61 -6.95
N PRO A 84 -8.21 6.85 -7.64
CA PRO A 84 -8.67 8.20 -7.99
C PRO A 84 -8.77 9.15 -6.79
N GLU A 85 -9.19 8.64 -5.64
CA GLU A 85 -9.34 9.43 -4.42
C GLU A 85 -7.99 9.91 -3.85
N TRP A 86 -6.89 9.25 -4.21
CA TRP A 86 -5.54 9.57 -3.72
C TRP A 86 -4.60 10.09 -4.79
N ASN A 87 -4.96 9.97 -6.07
CA ASN A 87 -4.10 10.21 -7.23
C ASN A 87 -2.74 9.48 -7.14
N GLU A 88 -2.72 8.32 -6.47
CA GLU A 88 -1.52 7.56 -6.17
C GLU A 88 -1.83 6.06 -6.12
N SER A 89 -0.86 5.24 -6.53
CA SER A 89 -0.92 3.78 -6.41
C SER A 89 -0.77 3.30 -4.97
N CYS A 90 -1.22 2.06 -4.69
CA CYS A 90 -1.04 1.45 -3.37
C CYS A 90 0.45 1.32 -3.00
N ILE A 91 1.29 0.94 -3.96
CA ILE A 91 2.74 0.82 -3.75
C ILE A 91 3.37 2.18 -3.44
N THR A 92 3.03 3.22 -4.19
CA THR A 92 3.53 4.58 -3.93
C THR A 92 3.12 5.06 -2.54
N LYS A 93 1.88 4.77 -2.12
CA LYS A 93 1.39 5.09 -0.78
C LYS A 93 2.20 4.36 0.30
N ALA A 94 2.38 3.05 0.13
CA ALA A 94 3.13 2.22 1.07
C ALA A 94 4.59 2.67 1.22
N MET A 95 5.23 3.11 0.13
CA MET A 95 6.56 3.70 0.17
C MET A 95 6.59 5.02 0.97
N LYS A 96 5.64 5.93 0.73
CA LYS A 96 5.55 7.21 1.46
C LYS A 96 5.28 7.03 2.95
N MET A 97 4.57 5.96 3.30
CA MET A 97 4.27 5.57 4.68
C MET A 97 5.39 4.72 5.30
N GLU A 98 6.49 4.46 4.58
CA GLU A 98 7.61 3.62 5.04
C GLU A 98 7.19 2.24 5.57
N ASN A 99 6.10 1.67 5.02
CA ASN A 99 5.52 0.42 5.51
C ASN A 99 6.29 -0.80 5.01
N LYS A 100 7.46 -1.05 5.61
CA LYS A 100 8.41 -2.12 5.23
C LYS A 100 7.75 -3.49 5.19
N MET A 101 6.89 -3.80 6.17
CA MET A 101 6.21 -5.10 6.28
C MET A 101 5.26 -5.37 5.10
N PHE A 102 4.61 -4.33 4.58
CA PHE A 102 3.78 -4.46 3.38
C PHE A 102 4.63 -4.59 2.11
N LEU A 103 5.70 -3.79 2.00
CA LEU A 103 6.59 -3.79 0.83
C LEU A 103 7.41 -5.08 0.69
N GLN A 104 7.66 -5.80 1.78
CA GLN A 104 8.37 -7.09 1.79
C GLN A 104 7.51 -8.27 1.32
N GLN A 105 6.21 -8.07 1.09
CA GLN A 105 5.34 -9.15 0.63
C GLN A 105 5.71 -9.55 -0.79
N GLN A 106 5.63 -10.86 -1.07
CA GLN A 106 5.95 -11.45 -2.37
C GLN A 106 5.33 -10.68 -3.56
N PRO A 107 4.05 -10.25 -3.53
CA PRO A 107 3.47 -9.52 -4.66
C PRO A 107 4.15 -8.17 -4.91
N CYS A 108 4.60 -7.49 -3.85
CA CYS A 108 5.31 -6.22 -3.93
C CYS A 108 6.75 -6.41 -4.43
N THR A 109 7.45 -7.44 -3.94
CA THR A 109 8.84 -7.71 -4.33
C THR A 109 8.94 -8.20 -5.77
N GLU A 110 7.99 -9.00 -6.24
CA GLU A 110 7.95 -9.45 -7.62
C GLU A 110 7.59 -8.32 -8.60
N VAL A 111 6.61 -7.47 -8.29
CA VAL A 111 6.34 -6.27 -9.09
C VAL A 111 7.60 -5.41 -9.20
N ASN A 112 8.31 -5.21 -8.09
CA ASN A 112 9.56 -4.45 -8.09
C ASN A 112 10.65 -5.14 -8.94
N SER A 113 10.77 -6.47 -8.86
CA SER A 113 11.72 -7.24 -9.68
C SER A 113 11.39 -7.17 -11.17
N VAL A 114 10.11 -7.20 -11.55
CA VAL A 114 9.67 -7.04 -12.95
C VAL A 114 9.93 -5.64 -13.45
N ILE A 115 9.63 -4.61 -12.66
CA ILE A 115 9.95 -3.22 -13.00
C ILE A 115 11.46 -3.07 -13.20
N TRP A 116 12.27 -3.67 -12.33
CA TRP A 116 13.74 -3.59 -12.41
C TRP A 116 14.35 -4.38 -13.56
N SER A 117 13.85 -5.59 -13.83
CA SER A 117 14.38 -6.45 -14.92
C SER A 117 14.03 -5.94 -16.32
N ASN A 118 12.92 -5.22 -16.44
CA ASN A 118 12.52 -4.54 -17.67
C ASN A 118 13.02 -3.08 -17.72
N TYR A 119 13.82 -2.66 -16.74
CA TYR A 119 14.51 -1.37 -16.75
C TYR A 119 15.75 -1.47 -17.65
N LEU A 120 15.61 -1.14 -18.93
CA LEU A 120 16.73 -0.89 -19.83
C LEU A 120 17.11 0.60 -19.67
N GLY A 121 18.37 0.88 -19.34
CA GLY A 121 18.85 2.24 -19.09
C GLY A 121 18.49 3.22 -20.21
N GLU A 122 18.02 4.41 -19.80
CA GLU A 122 17.46 5.53 -20.59
C GLU A 122 16.27 5.23 -21.50
N ASP A 123 16.15 4.06 -22.10
CA ASP A 123 14.99 3.64 -22.89
C ASP A 123 14.29 2.46 -22.25
N LEU A 124 13.38 2.79 -21.34
CA LEU A 124 12.43 1.84 -20.81
C LEU A 124 11.45 1.51 -21.95
N ASP A 125 11.37 0.25 -22.39
CA ASP A 125 10.37 -0.18 -23.37
C ASP A 125 8.98 -0.21 -22.69
N ILE A 126 8.42 0.98 -22.57
CA ILE A 126 7.11 1.25 -21.97
C ILE A 126 6.03 0.51 -22.76
N MET A 127 6.23 0.27 -24.06
CA MET A 127 5.30 -0.52 -24.87
C MET A 127 5.25 -1.95 -24.37
N MET A 128 6.39 -2.57 -24.03
CA MET A 128 6.40 -3.93 -23.50
C MET A 128 5.70 -4.04 -22.13
N LEU A 129 5.98 -3.12 -21.21
CA LEU A 129 5.36 -3.12 -19.88
C LEU A 129 3.87 -2.75 -19.87
N SER A 130 3.47 -1.83 -20.75
CA SER A 130 2.08 -1.45 -20.95
C SER A 130 1.28 -2.56 -21.62
N ASN A 131 1.81 -3.16 -22.69
CA ASN A 131 1.07 -4.12 -23.51
C ASN A 131 1.04 -5.53 -22.92
N PHE A 132 2.09 -5.98 -22.23
CA PHE A 132 2.14 -7.32 -21.64
C PHE A 132 1.72 -7.37 -20.18
N TYR A 133 1.99 -6.32 -19.38
CA TYR A 133 1.80 -6.34 -17.93
C TYR A 133 0.84 -5.27 -17.40
N GLY A 134 0.32 -4.38 -18.25
CA GLY A 134 -0.64 -3.34 -17.85
C GLY A 134 -0.08 -2.28 -16.90
N ILE A 135 1.24 -2.13 -16.84
CA ILE A 135 1.94 -1.22 -15.91
C ILE A 135 2.03 0.18 -16.54
N LYS A 136 1.46 1.20 -15.88
CA LYS A 136 1.48 2.59 -16.36
C LYS A 136 2.79 3.32 -16.01
N GLN A 137 3.21 4.26 -16.87
CA GLN A 137 4.42 5.10 -16.77
C GLN A 137 4.66 5.78 -15.40
N ALA A 138 3.62 6.03 -14.60
CA ALA A 138 3.72 6.80 -13.35
C ALA A 138 4.58 6.12 -12.26
N LEU A 139 4.79 4.81 -12.35
CA LEU A 139 5.66 4.06 -11.44
C LEU A 139 7.16 4.21 -11.73
N LEU A 140 7.50 4.84 -12.85
CA LEU A 140 8.87 4.99 -13.33
C LEU A 140 9.47 6.33 -12.93
N SER A 141 8.80 7.09 -12.04
CA SER A 141 9.22 8.46 -11.76
C SER A 141 10.64 8.46 -11.14
N PRO A 142 11.58 9.25 -11.69
CA PRO A 142 12.94 9.38 -11.16
C PRO A 142 13.02 9.79 -9.69
N LYS A 143 11.94 10.31 -9.09
CA LYS A 143 11.90 10.64 -7.66
C LYS A 143 12.04 9.44 -6.73
N ALA A 144 11.77 8.21 -7.21
CA ALA A 144 12.06 6.99 -6.44
C ALA A 144 13.57 6.65 -6.43
N ARG A 145 14.35 7.16 -7.41
CA ARG A 145 15.82 6.97 -7.48
C ARG A 145 16.59 7.79 -6.45
N CYS A 146 16.20 9.05 -6.21
CA CYS A 146 16.98 9.96 -5.36
C CYS A 146 16.89 9.69 -3.83
N ARG A 147 16.25 8.60 -3.38
CA ARG A 147 16.12 8.28 -1.94
C ARG A 147 16.80 6.98 -1.50
N MET A 148 17.42 6.23 -2.41
CA MET A 148 18.17 5.01 -2.03
C MET A 148 19.69 5.18 -2.07
N ASP A 149 20.20 6.28 -2.65
CA ASP A 149 21.64 6.63 -2.68
C ASP A 149 22.02 7.72 -1.64
N MET A 150 21.30 7.81 -0.51
CA MET A 150 21.69 8.62 0.66
C MET A 150 21.67 7.79 1.93
#